data_AF-A0A662SLD1-F1
#
_entry.id   AF-A0A662SLD1-F1
#
_cell.length_a   1.000
_cell.length_b   1.000
_cell.length_c   1.000
_cell.angle_alpha   90.00
_cell.angle_beta   90.00
_cell.angle_gamma   90.00
#
_symmetry.space_group_name_H-M   'P 1'
#
loop_
_entity.id
_entity.type
_entity.pdbx_description
1 polymer ?
#
loop_
_entity_poly.entity_id
_entity_poly.type
_entity_poly.pdbx_seq_one_letter_code
_entity_poly.pdbx_strand_id
1 'polypeptide(L)'
;MVRILSKGLLAAVAIIGILAFGLFITKELLKEKVEGAEVDHNLSKIKVAVVYERVTDGMVTNRSVEDVISLLKEMGVDFVFRGWWRWTPCPNRCEDLPSSKARMRCE
;
A
#
# COMPACT_ATOMS: atom_id res chain seq x y z
N MET A 1 15.80 0.31 -68.24
CA MET A 1 15.90 -1.17 -68.13
C MET A 1 15.30 -1.58 -66.79
N VAL A 2 13.97 -1.79 -66.74
CA VAL A 2 13.28 -2.18 -65.51
C VAL A 2 13.31 -3.70 -65.45
N ARG A 3 14.19 -4.27 -64.63
CA ARG A 3 14.20 -5.72 -64.37
C ARG A 3 12.91 -6.05 -63.62
N ILE A 4 11.97 -6.68 -64.33
CA ILE A 4 10.74 -7.22 -63.74
C ILE A 4 11.18 -8.23 -62.68
N LEU A 5 11.04 -7.87 -61.41
CA LEU A 5 11.27 -8.77 -60.30
C LEU A 5 10.40 -10.02 -60.51
N SER A 6 11.00 -11.20 -60.42
CA SER A 6 10.22 -12.44 -60.47
C SER A 6 9.16 -12.40 -59.36
N LYS A 7 7.97 -12.93 -59.63
CA LYS A 7 6.85 -12.95 -58.67
C LYS A 7 7.26 -13.52 -57.30
N GLY A 8 8.23 -14.44 -57.28
CA GLY A 8 8.82 -14.99 -56.05
C GLY A 8 9.63 -13.99 -55.22
N LEU A 9 10.36 -13.06 -55.84
CA LEU A 9 11.13 -12.05 -55.09
C LEU A 9 10.21 -10.99 -54.44
N LEU A 10 9.13 -10.61 -55.13
CA LEU A 10 8.09 -9.74 -54.59
C LEU A 10 7.37 -10.38 -53.38
N ALA A 11 7.07 -11.67 -53.47
CA ALA A 11 6.46 -12.42 -52.37
C ALA A 11 7.39 -12.48 -51.13
N ALA A 12 8.68 -12.72 -51.35
CA ALA A 12 9.66 -12.77 -50.25
C ALA A 12 9.79 -11.44 -49.49
N VAL A 13 9.82 -10.31 -50.21
CA VAL A 13 9.91 -8.97 -49.58
C VAL A 13 8.65 -8.66 -48.77
N ALA A 14 7.46 -9.04 -49.27
CA ALA A 14 6.22 -8.87 -48.54
C ALA A 14 6.19 -9.68 -47.23
N ILE A 15 6.66 -10.93 -47.27
CA ILE A 15 6.74 -11.80 -46.08
C ILE A 15 7.69 -11.21 -45.03
N ILE A 16 8.86 -10.75 -45.47
CA ILE A 16 9.85 -10.13 -44.57
C ILE A 16 9.26 -8.88 -43.91
N GLY A 17 8.53 -8.06 -44.67
CA GLY A 17 7.84 -6.88 -44.13
C GLY A 17 6.81 -7.23 -43.05
N ILE A 18 5.99 -8.26 -43.29
CA ILE A 18 4.97 -8.72 -42.32
C ILE A 18 5.64 -9.26 -41.05
N LEU A 19 6.71 -10.06 -41.17
CA LEU A 19 7.44 -10.59 -40.03
C LEU A 19 8.10 -9.48 -39.20
N ALA A 20 8.75 -8.51 -39.86
CA ALA A 20 9.38 -7.38 -39.19
C ALA A 20 8.34 -6.50 -38.48
N PHE A 21 7.20 -6.25 -39.11
CA PHE A 21 6.12 -5.47 -38.52
C PHE A 21 5.48 -6.19 -37.33
N GLY A 22 5.24 -7.50 -37.45
CA GLY A 22 4.76 -8.31 -36.32
C GLY A 22 5.72 -8.31 -35.14
N LEU A 23 7.03 -8.37 -35.40
CA LEU A 23 8.07 -8.29 -34.36
C LEU A 23 8.13 -6.91 -33.70
N PHE A 24 7.91 -5.84 -34.47
CA PHE A 24 7.85 -4.46 -33.96
C PHE A 24 6.64 -4.26 -33.03
N ILE A 25 5.45 -4.68 -33.47
CA ILE A 25 4.21 -4.57 -32.69
C ILE A 25 4.29 -5.38 -31.39
N THR A 26 4.85 -6.59 -31.44
CA THR A 26 5.03 -7.42 -30.22
C THR A 26 5.97 -6.80 -29.21
N LYS A 27 7.03 -6.12 -29.66
CA LYS A 27 7.93 -5.38 -28.77
C LYS A 27 7.24 -4.20 -28.07
N GLU A 28 6.45 -3.41 -28.79
CA GLU A 28 5.74 -2.28 -28.18
C GLU A 28 4.67 -2.73 -27.18
N LEU A 29 3.90 -3.77 -27.51
CA LEU A 29 2.92 -4.34 -26.57
C LEU A 29 3.59 -4.93 -25.32
N LEU A 30 4.78 -5.52 -25.46
CA LEU A 30 5.55 -6.00 -24.31
C LEU A 30 6.07 -4.85 -23.45
N LYS A 31 6.52 -3.74 -24.06
CA LYS A 31 7.01 -2.57 -23.34
C LYS A 31 5.92 -1.92 -22.48
N GLU A 32 4.75 -1.68 -23.06
CA GLU A 32 3.59 -1.14 -22.32
C GLU A 32 3.17 -2.08 -21.18
N LYS A 33 3.22 -3.40 -21.41
CA LYS A 33 2.89 -4.39 -20.38
C LYS A 33 3.94 -4.49 -19.27
N VAL A 34 5.22 -4.30 -19.57
CA VAL A 34 6.30 -4.29 -18.57
C VAL A 34 6.27 -2.99 -17.75
N GLU A 35 6.10 -1.83 -18.39
CA GLU A 35 5.97 -0.54 -17.70
C GLU A 35 4.68 -0.46 -16.85
N GLY A 36 3.58 -1.06 -17.34
CA GLY A 36 2.32 -1.17 -16.58
C GLY A 36 2.31 -2.24 -15.49
N ALA A 37 3.26 -3.19 -15.51
CA ALA A 37 3.36 -4.29 -14.56
C ALA A 37 4.63 -4.25 -13.70
N GLU A 38 5.41 -3.16 -13.74
CA GLU A 38 6.43 -2.89 -12.74
C GLU A 38 5.73 -2.55 -11.41
N VAL A 39 5.20 -3.60 -10.78
CA VAL A 39 4.79 -3.58 -9.40
C VAL A 39 6.09 -3.45 -8.62
N ASP A 40 6.38 -2.23 -8.19
CA ASP A 40 7.46 -1.94 -7.26
C ASP A 40 7.23 -2.78 -5.99
N HIS A 41 7.85 -3.95 -5.93
CA HIS A 41 7.81 -4.87 -4.80
C HIS A 41 8.55 -4.32 -3.57
N ASN A 42 8.96 -3.05 -3.61
CA ASN A 42 9.61 -2.38 -2.50
C ASN A 42 8.59 -2.11 -1.38
N LEU A 43 8.36 -3.14 -0.56
CA LEU A 43 7.52 -3.08 0.63
C LEU A 43 7.99 -1.99 1.63
N SER A 44 9.22 -1.47 1.52
CA SER A 44 9.68 -0.35 2.36
C SER A 44 8.92 0.96 2.12
N LYS A 45 8.24 1.10 0.97
CA LYS A 45 7.37 2.25 0.67
C LYS A 45 5.94 2.08 1.19
N ILE A 46 5.57 0.88 1.64
CA ILE A 46 4.23 0.60 2.15
C ILE A 46 4.13 1.14 3.58
N LYS A 47 3.08 1.93 3.83
CA LYS A 47 2.74 2.43 5.16
C LYS A 47 1.65 1.56 5.77
N VAL A 48 1.89 1.06 6.98
CA VAL A 48 0.97 0.17 7.69
C VAL A 48 0.12 0.99 8.66
N ALA A 49 -1.19 1.03 8.43
CA ALA A 49 -2.16 1.63 9.34
C ALA A 49 -3.02 0.55 10.00
N VAL A 50 -3.19 0.62 11.32
CA VAL A 50 -3.99 -0.34 12.08
C VAL A 50 -5.06 0.35 12.90
N VAL A 51 -6.20 -0.29 13.09
CA VAL A 51 -7.20 0.12 14.07
C VAL A 51 -6.93 -0.65 15.35
N TYR A 52 -6.55 0.05 16.42
CA TYR A 52 -6.32 -0.53 17.73
C TYR A 52 -7.23 0.14 18.75
N GLU A 53 -8.33 -0.52 19.13
CA GLU A 53 -9.46 0.12 19.82
C GLU A 53 -9.11 0.67 21.21
N ARG A 54 -8.22 -0.01 21.94
CA ARG A 54 -7.94 0.29 23.35
C ARG A 54 -6.51 -0.01 23.73
N VAL A 55 -5.66 1.01 23.75
CA VAL A 55 -4.38 0.98 24.50
C VAL A 55 -4.74 1.17 25.97
N THR A 56 -4.82 0.07 26.72
CA THR A 56 -5.13 0.07 28.16
C THR A 56 -4.01 -0.62 28.92
N ASP A 57 -3.70 -0.12 30.11
CA ASP A 57 -2.79 -0.81 31.03
C ASP A 57 -3.56 -1.91 31.79
N GLY A 58 -3.60 -3.11 31.23
CA GLY A 58 -4.13 -4.31 31.87
C GLY A 58 -5.66 -4.46 31.94
N MET A 59 -6.45 -3.39 31.77
CA MET A 59 -7.89 -3.44 32.08
C MET A 59 -8.73 -4.40 31.20
N VAL A 60 -8.60 -4.34 29.88
CA VAL A 60 -9.52 -5.07 28.97
C VAL A 60 -8.88 -6.35 28.44
N THR A 61 -7.61 -6.27 28.07
CA THR A 61 -6.89 -7.40 27.44
C THR A 61 -5.74 -7.94 28.27
N ASN A 62 -5.63 -7.53 29.54
CA ASN A 62 -4.52 -7.90 30.44
C ASN A 62 -3.13 -7.76 29.79
N ARG A 63 -2.96 -6.72 28.95
CA ARG A 63 -1.69 -6.33 28.35
C ARG A 63 -1.25 -5.02 28.97
N SER A 64 0.03 -4.92 29.30
CA SER A 64 0.62 -3.63 29.67
C SER A 64 0.70 -2.70 28.46
N VAL A 65 0.94 -1.42 28.70
CA VAL A 65 1.19 -0.45 27.62
C VAL A 65 2.43 -0.84 26.83
N GLU A 66 3.46 -1.35 27.50
CA GLU A 66 4.71 -1.81 26.93
C GLU A 66 4.50 -3.00 25.97
N ASP A 67 3.63 -3.94 26.32
CA ASP A 67 3.27 -5.06 25.45
C ASP A 67 2.59 -4.57 24.17
N VAL A 68 1.68 -3.60 24.29
CA VAL A 68 0.98 -3.01 23.13
C VAL A 68 1.96 -2.27 22.23
N ILE A 69 2.88 -1.49 22.80
CA ILE A 69 3.92 -0.78 22.03
C ILE A 69 4.80 -1.80 21.28
N SER A 70 5.18 -2.89 21.94
CA SER A 70 6.04 -3.92 21.35
C SER A 70 5.34 -4.59 20.17
N LEU A 71 4.07 -4.97 20.34
CA LEU A 71 3.24 -5.54 19.27
C LEU A 71 3.14 -4.61 18.05
N LEU A 72 2.87 -3.32 18.26
CA LEU A 72 2.74 -2.34 17.17
C LEU A 72 4.06 -2.15 16.41
N LYS A 73 5.21 -2.18 17.12
CA LYS A 73 6.53 -2.11 16.51
C LYS A 73 6.87 -3.36 15.69
N GLU A 74 6.57 -4.54 16.23
CA GLU A 74 6.77 -5.82 15.53
C GLU A 74 5.98 -5.89 14.21
N MET A 75 4.78 -5.32 14.20
CA MET A 75 3.94 -5.23 12.99
C MET A 75 4.39 -4.14 12.01
N GLY A 76 5.40 -3.33 12.34
CA GLY A 76 5.88 -2.23 11.50
C GLY A 76 4.82 -1.14 11.28
N VAL A 77 3.99 -0.87 12.30
CA VAL A 77 2.89 0.10 12.18
C VAL A 77 3.41 1.52 12.09
N ASP A 78 3.01 2.24 11.04
CA ASP A 78 3.28 3.67 10.87
C ASP A 78 2.18 4.55 11.46
N PHE A 79 0.95 4.04 11.56
CA PHE A 79 -0.20 4.80 12.04
C PHE A 79 -1.20 3.96 12.83
N VAL A 80 -1.65 4.47 13.98
CA VAL A 80 -2.65 3.81 14.83
C VAL A 80 -3.94 4.64 14.85
N PHE A 81 -5.01 4.09 14.27
CA PHE A 81 -6.36 4.60 14.40
C PHE A 81 -7.00 4.12 15.70
N ARG A 82 -7.79 4.99 16.33
CA ARG A 82 -8.63 4.70 17.50
C ARG A 82 -7.87 4.20 18.74
N GLY A 83 -6.58 4.49 18.87
CA GLY A 83 -5.74 4.07 19.99
C GLY A 83 -6.46 4.18 21.33
N TRP A 84 -7.18 5.29 21.56
CA TRP A 84 -8.07 5.49 22.71
C TRP A 84 -9.53 5.74 22.26
N TRP A 85 -10.34 4.69 22.17
CA TRP A 85 -11.78 4.82 21.92
C TRP A 85 -12.52 5.37 23.14
N ARG A 86 -13.12 6.56 23.00
CA ARG A 86 -13.95 7.21 24.03
C ARG A 86 -15.31 7.58 23.45
N TRP A 87 -16.37 7.25 24.19
CA TRP A 87 -17.74 7.68 23.90
C TRP A 87 -18.04 9.11 24.37
N THR A 88 -17.15 9.67 25.21
CA THR A 88 -17.26 11.03 25.74
C THR A 88 -16.03 11.85 25.35
N PRO A 89 -16.17 13.17 25.15
CA PRO A 89 -15.04 14.05 24.90
C PRO A 89 -13.94 13.83 25.95
N CYS A 90 -12.68 13.81 25.52
CA CYS A 90 -11.58 13.81 26.47
C CYS A 90 -11.58 15.15 27.22
N PRO A 91 -11.66 15.13 28.55
CA PRO A 91 -11.54 16.34 29.35
C PRO A 91 -10.12 16.90 29.17
N ASN A 92 -9.99 18.18 28.88
CA ASN A 92 -8.69 18.84 28.81
C ASN A 92 -8.22 19.29 30.20
N ARG A 93 -9.16 19.47 31.12
CA ARG A 93 -8.95 19.88 32.51
C ARG A 93 -9.70 18.95 33.45
N CYS A 94 -9.22 18.81 34.68
CA CYS A 94 -9.90 17.99 35.68
C CYS A 94 -11.32 18.51 35.98
N GLU A 95 -11.54 19.82 35.92
CA GLU A 95 -12.87 20.42 36.10
C GLU A 95 -13.90 19.90 35.07
N ASP A 96 -13.45 19.53 33.86
CA ASP A 96 -14.30 19.02 32.77
C ASP A 96 -14.88 17.63 33.09
N LEU A 97 -14.34 16.92 34.08
CA LEU A 97 -14.84 15.62 34.51
C LEU A 97 -16.21 15.75 35.21
N PRO A 98 -17.20 14.91 34.87
CA PRO A 98 -18.57 15.06 35.33
C PRO A 98 -18.79 14.68 36.81
N SER A 99 -17.85 13.98 37.45
CA SER A 99 -18.00 13.55 38.84
C SER A 99 -16.82 13.99 39.70
N SER A 100 -17.11 14.44 40.93
CA SER A 100 -16.09 14.80 41.92
C SER A 100 -15.11 13.65 42.20
N LYS A 101 -15.59 12.40 42.21
CA LYS A 101 -14.76 11.20 42.35
C LYS A 101 -13.76 11.02 41.20
N ALA A 102 -14.15 11.34 39.96
CA ALA A 102 -13.23 11.31 38.83
C ALA A 102 -12.17 12.41 38.94
N ARG A 103 -12.54 13.60 39.43
CA ARG A 103 -11.60 14.72 39.66
C ARG A 103 -10.51 14.38 40.69
N MET A 104 -10.84 13.59 41.70
CA MET A 104 -9.87 13.13 42.71
C MET A 104 -8.79 12.18 42.17
N ARG A 105 -8.93 11.65 40.94
CA ARG A 105 -7.94 10.73 40.32
C ARG A 105 -6.92 11.45 39.43
N CYS A 106 -6.90 12.78 39.47
CA CYS A 106 -5.99 13.58 38.66
C CYS A 106 -4.58 13.71 39.27
N GLU A 107 -4.32 13.15 40.45
CA GLU A 107 -3.03 13.16 41.15
C GLU A 107 -2.24 11.87 40.91
#